data_AF-A0A3D0HH92-F1
#
_entry.id   AF-A0A3D0HH92-F1
#
_cell.length_a   1.000
_cell.length_b   1.000
_cell.length_c   1.000
_cell.angle_alpha   90.00
_cell.angle_beta   90.00
_cell.angle_gamma   90.00
#
_symmetry.space_group_name_H-M   'P 1'
#
loop_
_entity.id
_entity.type
_entity.pdbx_description
1 polymer ?
#
loop_
_entity_poly.entity_id
_entity_poly.type
_entity_poly.pdbx_seq_one_letter_code
_entity_poly.pdbx_strand_id
1 'polypeptide(L)' 'LPGIAQTPAAKSRSVVSIDDDLLFSFGPRTGELIIRLAQAFKILTTEK' A
#
# COMPACT_ATOMS: atom_id res chain seq x y z
N LEU A 1 -11.66 6.50 -12.16
CA LEU A 1 -12.74 5.50 -12.31
C LEU A 1 -13.90 5.87 -11.38
N PRO A 2 -15.14 5.93 -11.87
CA PRO A 2 -16.32 6.02 -11.02
C PRO A 2 -16.29 4.95 -9.92
N GLY A 3 -16.75 5.26 -8.70
CA GLY A 3 -16.61 4.38 -7.53
C GLY A 3 -15.25 4.50 -6.81
N ILE A 4 -14.12 4.24 -7.49
CA ILE A 4 -12.79 4.36 -6.86
C ILE A 4 -12.52 5.80 -6.41
N ALA A 5 -12.77 6.78 -7.28
CA ALA A 5 -12.49 8.20 -7.01
C ALA A 5 -13.26 8.78 -5.81
N GLN A 6 -14.33 8.11 -5.38
CA GLN A 6 -15.18 8.54 -4.27
C GLN A 6 -14.67 8.04 -2.91
N THR A 7 -13.79 7.02 -2.91
CA THR A 7 -13.23 6.45 -1.68
C THR A 7 -12.34 7.45 -0.94
N PRO A 8 -12.21 7.34 0.40
CA PRO A 8 -11.27 8.16 1.15
C PRO A 8 -9.84 8.03 0.62
N ALA A 9 -9.39 6.82 0.32
CA ALA A 9 -8.06 6.55 -0.20
C ALA A 9 -7.78 7.28 -1.53
N ALA A 10 -8.74 7.32 -2.46
CA ALA A 10 -8.55 8.05 -3.71
C ALA A 10 -8.55 9.57 -3.51
N LYS A 11 -9.36 10.09 -2.58
CA LYS A 11 -9.41 11.53 -2.26
C LYS A 11 -8.10 12.02 -1.64
N SER A 12 -7.48 11.23 -0.76
CA SER A 12 -6.17 11.52 -0.16
C SER A 12 -4.99 11.03 -1.00
N ARG A 13 -5.24 10.47 -2.20
CA ARG A 13 -4.21 9.84 -3.05
C ARG A 13 -3.36 8.79 -2.31
N SER A 14 -3.95 8.08 -1.36
CA SER A 14 -3.30 7.03 -0.59
C SER A 14 -3.19 5.75 -1.41
N VAL A 15 -2.08 5.60 -2.14
CA VAL A 15 -1.78 4.44 -2.98
C VAL A 15 -0.39 3.91 -2.64
N VAL A 16 -0.28 2.60 -2.41
CA VAL A 16 0.99 1.90 -2.22
C VAL A 16 1.22 1.00 -3.43
N SER A 17 2.32 1.20 -4.15
CA SER A 17 2.72 0.37 -5.28
C SER A 17 3.80 -0.61 -4.84
N ILE A 18 3.66 -1.87 -5.27
CA ILE A 18 4.54 -2.99 -4.92
C ILE A 18 4.68 -3.85 -6.18
N ASP A 19 5.88 -4.37 -6.44
CA ASP A 19 6.08 -5.39 -7.48
C ASP A 19 5.19 -6.62 -7.20
N ASP A 20 4.52 -7.11 -8.25
CA ASP A 20 3.64 -8.27 -8.22
C ASP A 20 4.39 -9.57 -7.89
N ASP A 21 5.59 -9.76 -8.45
CA ASP A 21 6.49 -10.86 -8.13
C ASP A 21 6.81 -10.91 -6.63
N LEU A 22 6.94 -9.75 -5.99
CA LEU A 22 7.18 -9.68 -4.55
C LEU A 22 5.89 -9.90 -3.74
N LEU A 23 4.78 -9.31 -4.17
CA LEU A 23 3.50 -9.36 -3.44
C LEU A 23 2.85 -10.74 -3.46
N PHE A 24 2.98 -11.48 -4.57
CA PHE A 24 2.28 -12.74 -4.77
C PHE A 24 3.16 -13.99 -4.59
N SER A 25 4.48 -13.85 -4.47
CA SER A 25 5.39 -15.00 -4.32
C SER A 25 5.39 -15.63 -2.94
N PHE A 26 5.05 -14.89 -1.89
CA PHE A 26 5.12 -15.34 -0.49
C PHE A 26 6.43 -16.05 -0.10
N GLY A 27 7.55 -15.63 -0.72
CA GLY A 27 8.86 -16.23 -0.53
C GLY A 27 9.62 -15.72 0.72
N PRO A 28 10.95 -15.95 0.79
CA PRO A 28 11.78 -15.54 1.93
C PRO A 28 11.78 -14.02 2.20
N ARG A 29 11.36 -13.22 1.21
CA ARG A 29 11.26 -11.75 1.31
C ARG A 29 9.93 -11.25 1.89
N THR A 30 8.99 -12.13 2.22
CA THR A 30 7.66 -11.73 2.75
C THR A 30 7.75 -10.92 4.04
N GLY A 31 8.66 -11.29 4.95
CA GLY A 31 8.86 -10.54 6.20
C GLY A 31 9.30 -9.10 5.95
N GLU A 32 10.24 -8.90 5.02
CA GLU A 32 10.69 -7.57 4.62
C GLU A 32 9.55 -6.77 3.96
N LEU A 33 8.77 -7.39 3.09
CA LEU A 33 7.61 -6.77 2.46
C LEU A 33 6.59 -6.26 3.49
N ILE A 34 6.27 -7.07 4.51
CA ILE A 34 5.32 -6.68 5.57
C ILE A 34 5.81 -5.43 6.30
N ILE A 35 7.11 -5.35 6.63
CA ILE A 35 7.69 -4.19 7.31
C ILE A 35 7.58 -2.95 6.43
N ARG A 36 7.93 -3.05 5.14
CA ARG A 36 7.82 -1.95 4.18
C ARG A 36 6.37 -1.48 4.01
N LEU A 37 5.41 -2.40 3.95
CA LEU A 37 3.99 -2.09 3.83
C LEU A 37 3.46 -1.37 5.08
N ALA A 38 3.84 -1.84 6.27
CA ALA A 38 3.48 -1.18 7.53
C ALA A 38 4.03 0.26 7.60
N GLN A 39 5.26 0.49 7.14
CA GLN A 39 5.84 1.83 7.04
C GLN A 39 5.07 2.71 6.05
N ALA A 40 4.74 2.19 4.87
CA ALA A 40 3.96 2.91 3.87
C ALA A 40 2.58 3.33 4.41
N PHE A 41 1.88 2.44 5.12
CA PHE A 41 0.62 2.79 5.77
C PHE A 41 0.77 3.85 6.86
N LYS A 42 1.83 3.78 7.67
CA LYS A 42 2.09 4.81 8.68
C LYS A 42 2.26 6.18 8.02
N ILE A 43 3.05 6.28 6.94
CA ILE A 43 3.25 7.54 6.20
C ILE A 43 1.90 8.06 5.68
N LEU A 44 1.14 7.23 4.97
CA LEU A 44 -0.12 7.63 4.34
C LEU A 44 -1.26 7.96 5.33
N THR A 45 -1.18 7.52 6.59
CA THR A 45 -2.23 7.75 7.61
C THR A 45 -1.88 8.83 8.63
N THR A 46 -0.60 9.21 8.75
CA THR A 46 -0.16 10.21 9.74
C THR A 46 -0.19 11.65 9.19
N GLU A 47 -0.24 11.85 7.86
CA GLU A 47 -0.35 13.18 7.23
C GLU A 47 -1.78 13.78 7.28
N LYS A 48 -2.46 13.69 8.44
CA LYS A 48 -3.74 14.37 8.68
C LYS A 48 -3.57 15.67 9.45
#